data_AF-A0A970CG61-F1
#
_entry.id   AF-A0A970CG61-F1
#
_cell.length_a   1.000
_cell.length_b   1.000
_cell.length_c   1.000
_cell.angle_alpha   90.00
_cell.angle_beta   90.00
_cell.angle_gamma   90.00
#
_symmetry.space_group_name_H-M   'P 1'
#
loop_
_entity.id
_entity.type
_entity.pdbx_description
1 polymer ?
#
loop_
_entity_poly.entity_id
_entity_poly.type
_entity_poly.pdbx_seq_one_letter_code
_entity_poly.pdbx_strand_id
1 'polypeptide(L)' 'MAARELNELKRKLEKLSHSEKLQLMAYLEEQCRVEAKKASQRPRWREIRGMAPYPLTREDAQDWVSRTRAESDADRSLN' A
#
# COMPACT_ATOMS: atom_id res chain seq x y z
N MET A 1 7.39 28.06 3.02
CA MET A 1 8.76 27.53 3.20
C MET A 1 9.21 26.78 1.94
N ALA A 2 8.53 25.70 1.55
CA ALA A 2 8.90 24.86 0.39
C ALA A 2 9.10 25.60 -0.95
N ALA A 3 8.29 26.61 -1.27
CA ALA A 3 8.43 27.36 -2.54
C ALA A 3 9.72 28.19 -2.63
N ARG A 4 10.23 28.70 -1.50
CA ARG A 4 11.48 29.47 -1.45
C ARG A 4 12.68 28.56 -1.64
N GLU A 5 12.69 27.42 -0.98
CA GLU A 5 13.73 26.40 -1.10
C GLU A 5 13.83 25.84 -2.52
N LEU A 6 12.68 25.60 -3.18
CA LEU A 6 12.65 25.15 -4.58
C LEU A 6 13.31 26.17 -5.53
N ASN A 7 13.05 27.45 -5.34
CA ASN A 7 13.67 28.51 -6.15
C ASN A 7 15.17 28.63 -5.91
N GLU A 8 15.63 28.45 -4.67
CA GLU A 8 17.06 28.40 -4.37
C GLU A 8 17.74 27.19 -5.00
N LEU A 9 17.06 26.03 -5.04
CA LEU A 9 17.55 24.84 -5.71
C LEU A 9 17.67 25.07 -7.22
N LYS A 10 16.69 25.72 -7.85
CA LYS A 10 16.73 26.11 -9.27
C LYS A 10 17.93 27.01 -9.59
N ARG A 11 18.23 27.99 -8.74
CA ARG A 11 19.42 28.83 -8.91
C ARG A 11 20.74 28.06 -8.74
N LYS A 12 20.78 27.03 -7.89
CA LYS A 12 21.95 26.15 -7.76
C LYS A 12 22.11 25.25 -8.99
N LEU A 13 21.00 24.77 -9.55
CA LEU A 13 20.97 23.97 -10.77
C LEU A 13 21.51 24.71 -11.99
N GLU A 14 21.30 26.03 -12.09
CA GLU A 14 21.85 26.85 -13.19
C GLU A 14 23.38 26.76 -13.29
N LYS A 15 24.07 26.58 -12.15
CA LYS A 15 25.54 26.48 -12.09
C LYS A 15 26.08 25.11 -12.50
N LEU A 16 25.22 24.09 -12.57
CA LEU A 16 25.63 22.74 -12.98
C LEU A 16 25.85 22.68 -14.49
N SER A 17 26.86 21.92 -14.87
CA SER A 17 27.09 21.51 -16.24
C SER A 17 25.97 20.59 -16.73
N HIS A 18 25.91 20.38 -18.05
CA HIS A 18 24.89 19.53 -18.66
C HIS A 18 24.96 18.08 -18.15
N SER A 19 26.16 17.53 -17.97
CA SER A 19 26.37 16.17 -17.46
C SER A 19 25.90 16.01 -16.01
N GLU A 20 26.19 16.98 -15.15
CA GLU A 20 25.76 16.97 -13.75
C GLU A 20 24.23 17.09 -13.62
N LYS A 21 23.59 17.88 -14.51
CA LYS A 21 22.12 17.93 -14.58
C LYS A 21 21.52 16.57 -14.92
N LEU A 22 22.11 15.84 -15.88
CA LEU A 22 21.66 14.49 -16.24
C LEU A 22 21.83 13.50 -15.09
N GLN A 23 22.96 13.56 -14.37
CA GLN A 23 23.19 12.71 -13.19
C GLN A 23 22.16 12.98 -12.09
N LEU A 24 21.82 14.25 -11.86
CA LEU A 24 20.82 14.62 -10.88
C LEU A 24 19.41 14.16 -11.29
N MET A 25 19.06 14.24 -12.58
CA MET A 25 17.79 13.71 -13.07
C MET A 25 17.66 12.21 -12.79
N ALA A 26 18.71 11.43 -13.06
CA ALA A 26 18.72 10.00 -12.77
C ALA A 26 18.57 9.70 -11.27
N TYR A 27 19.24 10.48 -10.42
CA TYR A 27 19.10 10.37 -8.97
C TYR A 27 17.65 10.64 -8.52
N LEU A 28 17.05 11.73 -8.99
CA LEU A 28 15.68 12.11 -8.66
C LEU A 28 14.67 11.07 -9.15
N GLU A 29 14.86 10.54 -10.36
CA GLU A 29 14.02 9.47 -10.91
C GLU A 29 14.03 8.23 -10.00
N GLU A 30 15.21 7.81 -9.55
CA GLU A 30 15.34 6.65 -8.67
C GLU A 30 14.69 6.90 -7.30
N GLN A 31 14.83 8.12 -6.74
CA GLN A 31 14.14 8.46 -5.48
C GLN A 31 12.62 8.36 -5.63
N CYS A 32 12.04 8.96 -6.67
CA CYS A 32 10.61 8.88 -6.93
C CYS A 32 10.14 7.43 -7.13
N ARG A 33 10.94 6.61 -7.82
CA ARG A 33 10.65 5.19 -8.04
C ARG A 33 10.64 4.40 -6.73
N VAL A 34 11.58 4.66 -5.83
CA VAL A 34 11.64 4.03 -4.50
C VAL A 34 10.44 4.44 -3.64
N GLU A 35 10.06 5.71 -3.64
CA GLU A 35 8.89 6.19 -2.90
C GLU A 35 7.59 5.61 -3.44
N ALA A 36 7.42 5.56 -4.76
CA ALA A 36 6.27 4.91 -5.39
C ALA A 36 6.16 3.43 -5.03
N LYS A 37 7.29 2.70 -4.97
CA LYS A 37 7.33 1.32 -4.50
C LYS A 37 6.90 1.19 -3.04
N LYS A 38 7.37 2.08 -2.16
CA LYS A 38 6.94 2.10 -0.74
C LYS A 38 5.45 2.38 -0.59
N ALA A 39 4.92 3.35 -1.33
CA ALA A 39 3.49 3.68 -1.32
C ALA A 39 2.61 2.52 -1.87
N SER A 40 3.15 1.76 -2.82
CA SER A 40 2.48 0.59 -3.41
C SER A 40 2.62 -0.70 -2.58
N GLN A 41 3.41 -0.71 -1.50
CA GLN A 41 3.48 -1.89 -0.64
C GLN A 41 2.16 -2.04 0.11
N ARG A 42 1.36 -3.04 -0.30
CA ARG A 42 0.20 -3.47 0.47
C ARG A 42 0.64 -3.75 1.91
N PRO A 43 -0.16 -3.37 2.92
CA PRO A 43 0.16 -3.64 4.30
C PRO A 43 0.46 -5.13 4.49
N ARG A 44 1.45 -5.46 5.31
CA ARG A 44 1.69 -6.87 5.63
C ARG A 44 0.48 -7.40 6.40
N TRP A 45 0.09 -8.67 6.18
CA TRP A 45 -1.04 -9.29 6.92
C TRP A 45 -0.93 -9.13 8.44
N ARG A 46 0.29 -9.11 8.99
CA ARG A 46 0.55 -8.88 10.41
C ARG A 46 0.21 -7.46 10.88
N GLU A 47 0.26 -6.48 9.99
CA GLU A 47 -0.04 -5.06 10.28
C GLU A 47 -1.55 -4.78 10.29
N ILE A 48 -2.35 -5.64 9.64
CA ILE A 48 -3.81 -5.49 9.54
C ILE A 48 -4.61 -6.38 10.52
N ARG A 49 -3.92 -7.22 11.31
CA ARG A 49 -4.59 -8.07 12.32
C ARG A 49 -5.32 -7.20 13.35
N GLY A 50 -6.57 -7.55 13.65
CA GLY A 50 -7.37 -6.87 14.68
C GLY A 50 -7.92 -5.50 14.29
N MET A 51 -7.77 -5.06 13.02
CA MET A 51 -8.37 -3.81 12.54
C MET A 51 -9.87 -3.93 12.23
N ALA A 52 -10.37 -5.14 12.02
CA ALA A 52 -11.78 -5.38 11.75
C ALA A 52 -12.58 -5.38 13.06
N PRO A 53 -13.68 -4.60 13.16
CA PRO A 53 -14.60 -4.72 14.28
C PRO A 53 -15.26 -6.10 14.26
N TYR A 54 -15.57 -6.63 15.44
CA TYR A 54 -16.27 -7.90 15.58
C TYR A 54 -17.75 -7.65 15.93
N PRO A 55 -18.71 -8.28 15.22
CA PRO A 55 -18.54 -9.01 13.95
C PRO A 55 -18.41 -8.05 12.75
N LEU A 56 -17.50 -8.36 11.82
CA LEU A 56 -17.26 -7.52 10.63
C LEU A 56 -18.49 -7.50 9.70
N THR A 57 -19.20 -8.62 9.62
CA THR A 57 -20.28 -8.88 8.66
C THR A 57 -21.63 -9.15 9.33
N ARG A 58 -21.85 -8.62 10.55
CA ARG A 58 -23.06 -8.81 11.40
C ARG A 58 -23.30 -10.25 11.90
N GLU A 59 -22.77 -11.26 11.23
CA GLU A 59 -22.74 -12.66 11.66
C GLU A 59 -21.34 -13.00 12.17
N ASP A 60 -21.26 -13.81 13.23
CA ASP A 60 -20.01 -14.39 13.69
C ASP A 60 -19.47 -15.40 12.66
N ALA A 61 -18.15 -15.47 12.53
CA ALA A 61 -17.52 -16.36 11.57
C ALA A 61 -17.74 -17.84 11.90
N GLN A 62 -17.71 -18.20 13.19
CA GLN A 62 -17.93 -19.57 13.65
C GLN A 62 -19.39 -19.99 13.46
N ASP A 63 -20.35 -19.10 13.72
CA ASP A 63 -21.76 -19.33 13.45
C ASP A 63 -22.02 -19.60 11.95
N TRP A 64 -21.47 -18.76 11.07
CA TRP A 64 -21.58 -18.93 9.62
C TRP A 64 -20.99 -20.27 9.15
N VAL A 65 -19.79 -20.62 9.62
CA VAL A 65 -19.14 -21.91 9.27
C VAL A 65 -19.97 -23.08 9.76
N SER A 66 -20.50 -23.01 10.98
CA SER A 66 -21.29 -24.08 11.58
C SER A 66 -22.58 -24.31 10.79
N ARG A 67 -23.28 -23.23 10.43
CA ARG A 67 -24.49 -23.29 9.59
C ARG A 67 -24.20 -23.87 8.21
N THR A 68 -23.18 -23.35 7.53
CA THR A 68 -22.84 -23.78 6.15
C THR A 68 -22.43 -25.26 6.11
N ARG A 69 -21.74 -25.76 7.15
CA ARG A 69 -21.41 -27.19 7.26
C ARG A 69 -22.64 -28.05 7.51
N ALA A 70 -23.52 -27.64 8.42
CA ALA A 70 -24.74 -28.36 8.72
C ALA A 70 -25.66 -28.44 7.48
N GLU A 71 -25.80 -27.34 6.73
CA GLU A 71 -26.52 -27.30 5.45
C GLU A 71 -25.91 -28.28 4.44
N SER A 72 -24.58 -28.26 4.26
CA SER A 72 -23.91 -29.18 3.34
C SER A 72 -24.01 -30.65 3.76
N ASP A 73 -24.00 -30.96 5.05
CA ASP A 73 -24.13 -32.34 5.53
C ASP A 73 -25.57 -32.85 5.39
N ALA A 74 -26.57 -31.97 5.57
CA ALA A 74 -27.97 -32.27 5.28
C ALA A 74 -28.18 -32.61 3.81
N ASP A 75 -27.61 -31.82 2.89
CA ASP A 75 -27.70 -32.07 1.44
C ASP A 75 -27.08 -33.41 1.04
N ARG A 76 -25.99 -33.82 1.70
CA ARG A 76 -25.37 -35.13 1.47
C ARG A 76 -26.19 -36.29 2.01
N SER A 77 -26.94 -36.09 3.09
CA SER A 77 -27.78 -37.13 3.69
C SER A 77 -29.09 -37.39 2.92
N LEU A 78 -29.49 -36.44 2.07
CA LEU A 78 -30.70 -36.49 1.25
C LEU A 78 -30.47 -37.07 -0.16
N ASN A 79 -29.21 -37.31 -0.55
CA ASN A 79 -28.81 -37.92 -1.84
C ASN A 79 -28.23 -39.32 -1.61
#